data_AF-A0A920JVS9-F1
#
_entry.id   AF-A0A920JVS9-F1
#
_cell.length_a   1.000
_cell.length_b   1.000
_cell.length_c   1.000
_cell.angle_alpha   90.00
_cell.angle_beta   90.00
_cell.angle_gamma   90.00
#
_symmetry.space_group_name_H-M   'P 1'
#
loop_
_entity.id
_entity.type
_entity.pdbx_description
1 polymer ?
#
loop_
_entity_poly.entity_id
_entity_poly.type
_entity_poly.pdbx_seq_one_letter_code
_entity_poly.pdbx_strand_id
1 'polypeptide(L)'
;MLGGVLFAHQEMQTVIDVVQELADEVGKPRWDWIVPEKNSDLDLRLREIASEALTEAYQVTVKSERSEKISQTRQSVCDSLVEEGFSEEEIKTQFKKLEKEIVEVEF
;
A
#
# COMPACT_ATOMS: atom_id res chain seq x y z
N MET A 1 2.84 -27.06 -13.59
CA MET A 1 2.16 -26.07 -12.72
C MET A 1 1.75 -24.80 -13.49
N LEU A 2 2.67 -24.08 -14.14
CA LEU A 2 2.34 -22.84 -14.87
C LEU A 2 1.35 -23.04 -16.04
N GLY A 3 1.47 -24.13 -16.79
CA GLY A 3 0.54 -24.46 -17.89
C GLY A 3 -0.91 -24.71 -17.45
N GLY A 4 -1.13 -25.20 -16.23
CA GLY A 4 -2.48 -25.37 -15.68
C GLY A 4 -3.14 -24.04 -15.34
N VAL A 5 -2.36 -23.06 -14.83
CA VAL A 5 -2.84 -21.70 -14.56
C VAL A 5 -3.21 -20.99 -15.86
N LEU A 6 -2.38 -21.12 -16.90
CA LEU A 6 -2.66 -20.53 -18.21
C LEU A 6 -3.90 -21.12 -18.87
N PHE A 7 -4.06 -22.45 -18.83
CA PHE A 7 -5.25 -23.12 -19.35
C PHE A 7 -6.52 -22.65 -18.61
N ALA A 8 -6.49 -22.63 -17.27
CA ALA A 8 -7.63 -22.13 -16.48
C ALA A 8 -7.95 -20.64 -16.77
N HIS A 9 -6.93 -19.80 -16.95
CA HIS A 9 -7.11 -18.38 -17.30
C HIS A 9 -7.72 -18.18 -18.69
N GLN A 10 -7.40 -19.04 -19.65
CA GLN A 10 -8.00 -18.99 -20.99
C GLN A 10 -9.46 -19.44 -20.96
N GLU A 11 -9.77 -20.56 -20.31
CA GLU A 11 -11.13 -21.11 -20.28
C GLU A 11 -12.09 -20.25 -19.44
N MET A 12 -11.60 -19.50 -18.44
CA MET A 12 -12.45 -18.59 -17.66
C MET A 12 -12.92 -17.34 -18.44
N GLN A 13 -12.28 -16.98 -19.56
CA GLN A 13 -12.64 -15.78 -20.32
C GLN A 13 -14.10 -15.85 -20.80
N THR A 14 -14.56 -17.02 -21.25
CA THR A 14 -15.95 -17.25 -21.68
C THR A 14 -16.96 -16.87 -20.60
N VAL A 15 -16.64 -17.09 -19.32
CA VAL A 15 -17.52 -16.71 -18.21
C VAL A 15 -17.50 -15.20 -17.99
N ILE A 16 -16.33 -14.55 -18.14
CA ILE A 16 -16.20 -13.10 -18.04
C ILE A 16 -17.01 -12.41 -19.14
N ASP A 17 -16.96 -12.92 -20.37
CA ASP A 17 -17.69 -12.37 -21.52
C ASP A 17 -19.20 -12.40 -21.28
N VAL A 18 -19.74 -13.53 -20.80
CA VAL A 18 -21.18 -13.66 -20.47
C VAL A 18 -21.58 -12.70 -19.34
N VAL A 19 -20.72 -12.46 -18.35
CA VAL A 19 -20.99 -11.49 -17.27
C VAL A 19 -20.98 -10.05 -17.81
N GLN A 20 -20.11 -9.73 -18.76
CA GLN A 20 -20.07 -8.42 -19.42
C GLN A 20 -21.34 -8.20 -20.24
N GLU A 21 -21.75 -9.18 -21.05
CA GLU A 21 -23.01 -9.13 -21.82
C GLU A 21 -24.22 -8.91 -20.90
N LEU A 22 -24.30 -9.66 -19.79
CA LEU A 22 -25.37 -9.47 -18.82
C LEU A 22 -25.32 -8.09 -18.13
N ALA A 23 -24.12 -7.59 -17.84
CA ALA A 23 -23.95 -6.26 -17.27
C ALA A 23 -24.35 -5.15 -18.26
N ASP A 24 -24.16 -5.35 -19.56
CA ASP A 24 -24.61 -4.40 -20.59
C ASP A 24 -26.14 -4.42 -20.74
N GLU A 25 -26.78 -5.58 -20.59
CA GLU A 25 -28.23 -5.71 -20.69
C GLU A 25 -28.99 -5.18 -19.47
N VAL A 26 -28.52 -5.51 -18.25
CA VAL A 26 -29.26 -5.26 -17.00
C VAL A 26 -28.42 -4.69 -15.86
N GLY A 27 -27.18 -4.28 -16.15
CA GLY A 27 -26.27 -3.73 -15.15
C GLY A 27 -26.78 -2.45 -14.54
N LYS A 28 -26.60 -2.33 -13.23
CA LYS A 28 -26.82 -1.05 -12.53
C LYS A 28 -25.77 -0.05 -12.98
N PRO A 29 -26.11 1.26 -13.02
CA PRO A 29 -25.12 2.29 -13.31
C PRO A 29 -23.97 2.19 -12.32
N ARG A 30 -22.75 2.42 -12.82
CA ARG A 30 -21.55 2.49 -11.99
C ARG A 30 -21.69 3.63 -10.98
N TRP A 31 -21.16 3.43 -9.79
CA TRP A 31 -21.08 4.51 -8.81
C TRP A 31 -20.00 5.51 -9.23
N ASP A 32 -20.37 6.79 -9.20
CA ASP A 32 -19.45 7.92 -9.36
C ASP A 32 -18.66 8.12 -8.06
N TRP A 33 -17.81 7.13 -7.74
CA TRP A 33 -16.92 7.21 -6.60
C TRP A 33 -15.64 7.97 -6.98
N ILE A 34 -15.36 9.04 -6.25
CA ILE A 34 -14.15 9.85 -6.42
C ILE A 34 -13.13 9.38 -5.38
N VAL A 35 -11.91 9.13 -5.83
CA VAL A 35 -10.79 8.78 -4.95
C VAL A 35 -10.46 9.99 -4.07
N PRO A 36 -10.32 9.82 -2.74
CA PRO A 36 -9.86 10.90 -1.87
C PRO A 36 -8.50 11.44 -2.30
N GLU A 37 -8.33 12.76 -2.28
CA GLU A 37 -7.04 13.37 -2.57
C GLU A 37 -5.98 12.89 -1.59
N LYS A 38 -4.81 12.51 -2.13
CA LYS A 38 -3.66 12.16 -1.30
C LYS A 38 -3.04 13.44 -0.79
N ASN A 39 -2.79 13.50 0.51
CA ASN A 39 -1.98 14.57 1.11
C ASN A 39 -0.52 14.37 0.68
N SER A 40 -0.11 15.06 -0.39
CA SER A 40 1.24 15.00 -0.96
C SER A 40 2.30 15.59 -0.04
N ASP A 41 1.93 16.60 0.75
CA ASP A 41 2.84 17.22 1.71
C ASP A 41 3.20 16.23 2.83
N LEU A 42 2.21 15.48 3.33
CA LEU A 42 2.46 14.41 4.31
C LEU A 42 3.39 13.33 3.73
N ASP A 43 3.19 12.92 2.47
CA ASP A 43 4.01 11.87 1.83
C ASP A 43 5.47 12.31 1.71
N LEU A 44 5.71 13.56 1.29
CA LEU A 44 7.06 14.12 1.19
C LEU A 44 7.74 14.22 2.55
N ARG A 45 7.07 14.78 3.56
CA ARG A 45 7.64 14.90 4.91
C ARG A 45 7.92 13.54 5.53
N LEU A 46 7.03 12.58 5.31
CA LEU A 46 7.19 11.22 5.81
C LEU A 46 8.35 10.50 5.11
N ARG A 47 8.56 10.71 3.80
CA ARG A 47 9.75 10.21 3.09
C ARG A 47 11.03 10.83 3.63
N GLU A 48 11.06 12.14 3.86
CA GLU A 48 12.24 12.85 4.38
C GLU A 48 12.70 12.29 5.73
N ILE A 49 11.76 12.00 6.64
CA ILE A 49 12.08 11.64 8.02
C ILE A 49 12.24 10.12 8.19
N ALA A 50 11.45 9.31 7.47
CA ALA A 50 11.36 7.87 7.72
C ALA A 50 12.19 7.00 6.77
N SER A 51 12.56 7.47 5.57
CA SER A 51 13.14 6.62 4.52
C SER A 51 14.45 5.95 4.94
N GLU A 52 15.45 6.72 5.37
CA GLU A 52 16.76 6.21 5.76
C GLU A 52 16.66 5.23 6.95
N ALA A 53 15.91 5.62 7.99
CA ALA A 53 15.70 4.79 9.17
C ALA A 53 14.94 3.47 8.86
N LEU A 54 14.02 3.49 7.89
CA LEU A 54 13.33 2.29 7.43
C LEU A 54 14.25 1.37 6.63
N THR A 55 15.03 1.91 5.69
CA THR A 55 16.01 1.13 4.92
C THR A 55 17.02 0.45 5.85
N GLU A 56 17.56 1.16 6.84
CA GLU A 56 18.46 0.59 7.85
C GLU A 56 17.78 -0.48 8.71
N ALA A 57 16.51 -0.28 9.08
CA ALA A 57 15.76 -1.27 9.84
C ALA A 57 15.54 -2.56 9.04
N TYR A 58 15.26 -2.45 7.75
CA TYR A 58 15.04 -3.60 6.86
C TYR A 58 16.30 -4.40 6.54
N GLN A 59 17.49 -3.81 6.68
CA GLN A 59 18.77 -4.53 6.60
C GLN A 59 19.05 -5.43 7.82
N VAL A 60 18.31 -5.25 8.93
CA VAL A 60 18.46 -6.11 10.12
C VAL A 60 17.88 -7.51 9.84
N THR A 61 18.73 -8.52 9.92
CA THR A 61 18.37 -9.92 9.64
C THR A 61 17.47 -10.52 10.71
N VAL A 62 17.74 -10.19 11.99
CA VAL A 62 17.00 -10.70 13.14
C VAL A 62 15.60 -10.08 13.19
N LYS A 63 14.56 -10.91 13.07
CA LYS A 63 13.15 -10.46 12.97
C LYS A 63 12.70 -9.61 14.17
N SER A 64 13.09 -9.99 15.39
CA SER A 64 12.70 -9.24 16.60
C SER A 64 13.30 -7.84 16.59
N GLU A 65 14.60 -7.73 16.33
CA GLU A 65 15.32 -6.45 16.28
C GLU A 65 14.82 -5.56 15.15
N ARG A 66 14.55 -6.13 13.97
CA ARG A 66 13.93 -5.40 12.85
C ARG A 66 12.57 -4.83 13.24
N SER A 67 11.71 -5.65 13.85
CA SER A 67 10.36 -5.23 14.23
C SER A 67 10.39 -4.13 15.29
N GLU A 68 11.34 -4.21 16.23
CA GLU A 68 11.54 -3.20 17.26
C GLU A 68 12.02 -1.87 16.67
N LYS A 69 13.03 -1.90 15.79
CA LYS A 69 13.49 -0.68 15.09
C LYS A 69 12.38 -0.03 14.26
N ILE A 70 11.62 -0.82 13.50
CA ILE A 70 10.48 -0.28 12.72
C ILE A 70 9.44 0.37 13.65
N SER A 71 9.17 -0.24 14.81
CA SER A 71 8.24 0.32 15.79
C SER A 71 8.76 1.63 16.39
N GLN A 72 10.05 1.72 16.68
CA GLN A 72 10.69 2.95 17.18
C GLN A 72 10.65 4.07 16.14
N THR A 73 11.02 3.77 14.89
CA THR A 73 10.93 4.72 13.76
C THR A 73 9.50 5.19 13.56
N ARG A 74 8.51 4.28 13.59
CA ARG A 74 7.10 4.65 13.49
C ARG A 74 6.69 5.62 14.60
N GLN A 75 7.04 5.32 15.85
CA GLN A 75 6.64 6.16 16.98
C GLN A 75 7.25 7.57 16.84
N SER A 76 8.54 7.66 16.55
CA SER A 76 9.23 8.95 16.37
C SER A 76 8.65 9.78 15.22
N VAL A 77 8.31 9.14 14.09
CA VAL A 77 7.71 9.82 12.94
C VAL A 77 6.28 10.26 13.24
N CYS A 78 5.50 9.42 13.92
CA CYS A 78 4.15 9.78 14.37
C CYS A 78 4.19 10.98 15.31
N ASP A 79 5.06 10.98 16.31
CA ASP A 79 5.16 12.06 17.29
C ASP A 79 5.54 13.39 16.60
N SER A 80 6.52 13.36 15.68
CA SER A 80 6.94 14.53 14.90
C SER A 80 5.82 15.08 14.00
N LEU A 81 5.10 14.22 13.28
CA LEU A 81 4.09 14.66 12.31
C LEU A 81 2.76 15.04 12.97
N VAL A 82 2.44 14.48 14.14
CA VAL A 82 1.28 14.93 14.94
C VAL A 82 1.50 16.36 15.47
N GLU A 83 2.73 16.71 15.87
CA GLU A 83 3.07 18.09 16.24
C GLU A 83 2.94 19.08 15.07
N GLU A 84 3.20 18.62 13.84
CA GLU A 84 2.98 19.40 12.60
C GLU A 84 1.48 19.55 12.23
N GLY A 85 0.58 18.91 12.97
CA GLY A 85 -0.87 19.03 12.81
C GLY A 85 -1.51 17.99 11.89
N PHE A 86 -0.77 16.93 11.51
CA PHE A 86 -1.31 15.84 10.69
C PHE A 86 -2.10 14.82 11.53
N SER A 87 -3.06 14.14 10.90
CA SER A 87 -3.85 13.09 11.54
C SER A 87 -3.02 11.82 11.76
N GLU A 88 -3.08 11.25 12.96
CA GLU A 88 -2.38 10.01 13.31
C GLU A 88 -2.79 8.84 12.40
N GLU A 89 -4.06 8.77 11.98
CA GLU A 89 -4.55 7.73 11.08
C GLU A 89 -3.97 7.85 9.67
N GLU A 90 -3.82 9.08 9.18
CA GLU A 90 -3.22 9.37 7.87
C GLU A 90 -1.73 9.04 7.89
N ILE A 91 -1.01 9.43 8.96
CA ILE A 91 0.40 9.11 9.15
C ILE A 91 0.61 7.59 9.15
N LYS A 92 -0.15 6.83 9.94
CA LYS A 92 -0.05 5.36 9.98
C LYS A 92 -0.33 4.72 8.63
N THR A 93 -1.27 5.28 7.87
CA THR A 93 -1.65 4.77 6.55
C THR A 93 -0.56 5.03 5.52
N GLN A 94 0.01 6.23 5.51
CA GLN A 94 1.10 6.59 4.60
C GLN A 94 2.42 5.90 4.98
N PHE A 95 2.73 5.77 6.27
CA PHE A 95 3.89 5.01 6.75
C PHE A 95 3.90 3.57 6.24
N LYS A 96 2.76 2.87 6.31
CA LYS A 96 2.63 1.51 5.77
C LYS A 96 2.82 1.46 4.25
N LYS A 97 2.42 2.50 3.52
CA LYS A 97 2.64 2.58 2.07
C LYS A 97 4.11 2.76 1.75
N LEU A 98 4.79 3.65 2.46
CA LEU A 98 6.24 3.87 2.32
C LEU A 98 7.01 2.59 2.65
N GLU A 99 6.66 1.92 3.75
CA GLU A 99 7.25 0.65 4.15
C GLU A 99 7.14 -0.41 3.03
N LYS A 100 5.95 -0.53 2.42
CA LYS A 100 5.73 -1.44 1.30
C LYS A 100 6.60 -1.07 0.08
N GLU A 101 6.67 0.21 -0.27
CA GLU A 101 7.44 0.70 -1.42
C GLU A 101 8.94 0.42 -1.25
N ILE A 102 9.51 0.68 -0.08
CA ILE A 102 10.91 0.39 0.23
C ILE A 102 11.19 -1.11 0.08
N VAL A 103 10.32 -1.97 0.62
CA VAL A 103 10.49 -3.42 0.53
C VAL A 103 10.40 -3.92 -0.92
N GLU A 104 9.48 -3.39 -1.74
CA GLU A 104 9.33 -3.82 -3.14
C GLU A 104 10.47 -3.36 -4.05
N VAL A 105 11.14 -2.24 -3.72
CA VAL A 105 12.21 -1.66 -4.55
C VAL A 105 13.58 -2.22 -4.16
N GLU A 106 13.84 -2.39 -2.87
CA GLU A 106 15.19 -2.70 -2.37
C GLU A 106 15.42 -4.19 -2.05
N PHE A 107 14.37 -5.00 -1.92
CA PHE A 107 14.45 -6.40 -1.45
C PHE A 107 13.69 -7.39 -2.35
#